data_AF-A0A2D4I5I6-F1
#
_entry.id   AF-A0A2D4I5I6-F1
#
_cell.length_a   1.000
_cell.length_b   1.000
_cell.length_c   1.000
_cell.angle_alpha   90.00
_cell.angle_beta   90.00
_cell.angle_gamma   90.00
#
_symmetry.space_group_name_H-M   'P 1'
#
loop_
_entity.id
_entity.type
_entity.pdbx_description
1 polymer ?
#
loop_
_entity_poly.entity_id
_entity_poly.type
_entity_poly.pdbx_seq_one_letter_code
_entity_poly.pdbx_strand_id
1 'polypeptide(L)'
;ALLPAVERILKIYDPLKSYFLSQDKCPRILEEFFEKESSKIWLEFVHNQAALFQNAIKLIEGDKILVIEVANEVNNLKFQYQERLENNFLPLIIHNSISQLE
;
A
#
# COMPACT_ATOMS: atom_id res chain seq x y z
N ALA A 1 8.24 -7.07 -6.94
CA ALA A 1 8.00 -5.75 -6.33
C ALA A 1 6.66 -5.77 -5.59
N LEU A 2 6.60 -5.21 -4.37
CA LEU A 2 5.41 -5.24 -3.51
C LEU A 2 4.27 -4.35 -4.02
N LEU A 3 4.57 -3.10 -4.42
CA LEU A 3 3.55 -2.14 -4.88
C LEU A 3 2.70 -2.69 -6.04
N PRO A 4 3.26 -3.23 -7.13
CA PRO A 4 2.46 -3.77 -8.24
C PRO A 4 1.64 -5.01 -7.86
N ALA A 5 2.04 -5.75 -6.82
CA ALA A 5 1.25 -6.88 -6.33
C ALA A 5 0.01 -6.39 -5.58
N VAL A 6 0.20 -5.46 -4.64
CA VAL A 6 -0.90 -4.86 -3.87
C VAL A 6 -1.86 -4.08 -4.78
N GLU A 7 -1.32 -3.32 -5.73
CA GLU A 7 -2.13 -2.58 -6.70
C GLU A 7 -3.03 -3.49 -7.55
N ARG A 8 -2.51 -4.66 -7.96
CA ARG A 8 -3.32 -5.67 -8.67
C ARG A 8 -4.42 -6.23 -7.79
N ILE A 9 -4.12 -6.59 -6.54
CA ILE A 9 -5.12 -7.09 -5.59
C ILE A 9 -6.22 -6.05 -5.38
N LEU A 10 -5.87 -4.78 -5.16
CA LEU A 10 -6.83 -3.69 -4.98
C LEU A 10 -7.72 -3.48 -6.22
N LYS A 11 -7.16 -3.55 -7.43
CA LYS A 11 -7.92 -3.40 -8.69
C LYS A 11 -9.01 -4.46 -8.89
N ILE A 12 -8.79 -5.68 -8.38
CA ILE A 12 -9.75 -6.79 -8.48
C ILE A 12 -10.24 -7.25 -7.11
N TYR A 13 -10.24 -6.37 -6.10
CA TYR A 13 -10.53 -6.75 -4.71
C TYR A 13 -11.93 -7.36 -4.57
N ASP A 14 -12.95 -6.70 -5.11
CA ASP A 14 -14.34 -7.16 -4.97
C ASP A 14 -14.59 -8.48 -5.71
N PRO A 15 -14.08 -8.70 -6.94
CA PRO A 15 -14.06 -10.02 -7.57
C PRO A 15 -13.33 -11.08 -6.75
N LEU A 16 -12.16 -10.79 -6.17
CA LEU A 16 -11.42 -11.74 -5.33
C LEU A 16 -12.20 -12.10 -4.07
N LYS A 17 -12.75 -11.10 -3.37
CA LYS A 17 -13.62 -11.28 -2.21
C LYS A 17 -14.79 -12.22 -2.55
N SER A 18 -15.51 -11.90 -3.63
CA SER A 18 -16.66 -12.71 -4.07
C SER A 18 -16.26 -14.14 -4.42
N TYR A 19 -15.14 -14.31 -5.13
CA TYR A 19 -14.61 -15.61 -5.49
C TYR A 19 -14.30 -16.44 -4.25
N PHE A 20 -13.45 -15.94 -3.34
CA PHE A 20 -13.00 -16.71 -2.18
C PHE A 20 -14.13 -17.01 -1.20
N LEU A 21 -15.07 -16.08 -0.97
CA LEU A 21 -16.23 -16.31 -0.10
C LEU A 21 -17.28 -17.24 -0.72
N SER A 22 -17.25 -17.47 -2.05
CA SER A 22 -18.14 -18.43 -2.72
C SER A 22 -17.61 -19.87 -2.75
N GLN A 23 -16.34 -20.10 -2.38
CA GLN A 23 -15.73 -21.42 -2.43
C GLN A 23 -16.08 -22.24 -1.19
N ASP A 24 -16.61 -23.45 -1.39
CA ASP A 24 -16.92 -24.42 -0.33
C ASP A 24 -15.68 -24.82 0.52
N LYS A 25 -14.48 -24.71 -0.07
CA LYS A 25 -13.20 -25.04 0.59
C LYS A 25 -12.22 -23.87 0.52
N CYS A 26 -12.65 -22.68 0.93
CA CYS A 26 -11.76 -21.53 1.08
C CYS A 26 -10.78 -21.77 2.24
N PRO A 27 -9.46 -21.47 2.09
CA PRO A 27 -8.56 -21.42 3.22
C PRO A 27 -9.03 -20.39 4.25
N ARG A 28 -9.17 -20.81 5.50
CA ARG A 28 -9.70 -19.99 6.60
C ARG A 28 -9.05 -18.61 6.72
N ILE A 29 -7.75 -18.49 6.48
CA ILE A 29 -7.04 -17.20 6.52
C ILE A 29 -7.52 -16.22 5.45
N LEU A 30 -7.88 -16.70 4.26
CA LEU A 30 -8.40 -15.87 3.17
C LEU A 30 -9.86 -15.52 3.41
N GLU A 31 -10.64 -16.45 3.92
CA GLU A 31 -12.02 -16.22 4.36
C GLU A 31 -12.07 -15.10 5.42
N GLU A 32 -11.33 -15.25 6.52
CA GLU A 32 -11.25 -14.25 7.59
C GLU A 32 -10.72 -12.89 7.09
N PHE A 33 -9.84 -12.90 6.10
CA PHE A 33 -9.33 -11.68 5.46
C PHE A 33 -10.45 -10.98 4.66
N PHE A 34 -11.14 -11.68 3.78
CA PHE A 34 -12.15 -11.06 2.90
C PHE A 34 -13.47 -10.71 3.60
N GLU A 35 -13.79 -11.34 4.73
CA GLU A 35 -14.93 -11.00 5.57
C GLU A 35 -14.78 -9.62 6.24
N LYS A 36 -13.56 -9.27 6.68
CA LYS A 36 -13.29 -8.01 7.37
C LYS A 36 -13.19 -6.84 6.39
N GLU A 37 -13.98 -5.80 6.61
CA GLU A 37 -13.91 -4.57 5.79
C GLU A 37 -12.57 -3.83 5.98
N SER A 38 -11.97 -3.95 7.17
CA SER A 38 -10.64 -3.39 7.47
C SER A 38 -9.50 -3.99 6.65
N SER A 39 -9.68 -5.17 6.04
CA SER A 39 -8.66 -5.80 5.21
C SER A 39 -8.37 -5.04 3.93
N LYS A 40 -9.41 -4.47 3.29
CA LYS A 40 -9.25 -3.60 2.11
C LYS A 40 -8.50 -2.33 2.49
N ILE A 41 -8.91 -1.71 3.60
CA ILE A 41 -8.29 -0.51 4.14
C ILE A 41 -6.80 -0.75 4.46
N TRP A 42 -6.49 -1.90 5.04
CA TRP A 42 -5.11 -2.28 5.31
C TRP A 42 -4.28 -2.42 4.02
N LEU A 43 -4.83 -3.00 2.95
CA LEU A 43 -4.13 -3.06 1.66
C LEU A 43 -3.91 -1.68 1.05
N GLU A 44 -4.88 -0.77 1.17
CA GLU A 44 -4.74 0.61 0.73
C GLU A 44 -3.64 1.35 1.52
N PHE A 45 -3.51 1.06 2.82
CA PHE A 45 -2.42 1.56 3.64
C PHE A 45 -1.07 1.06 3.14
N VAL A 46 -0.93 -0.25 2.95
CA VAL A 46 0.31 -0.87 2.45
C VAL A 46 0.67 -0.34 1.06
N HIS A 47 -0.32 -0.17 0.17
CA HIS A 47 -0.12 0.44 -1.13
C HIS A 47 0.48 1.85 -1.01
N ASN A 48 -0.07 2.70 -0.14
CA ASN A 48 0.45 4.05 0.07
C ASN A 48 1.88 4.07 0.62
N GLN A 49 2.19 3.18 1.58
CA GLN A 49 3.55 3.07 2.10
C GLN A 49 4.51 2.56 1.04
N ALA A 50 4.16 1.50 0.30
CA ALA A 50 5.00 0.94 -0.75
C ALA A 50 5.23 1.93 -1.91
N ALA A 51 4.27 2.81 -2.21
CA ALA A 51 4.39 3.81 -3.27
C ALA A 51 5.50 4.83 -2.99
N LEU A 52 5.67 5.23 -1.73
CA LEU A 52 6.75 6.12 -1.29
C LEU A 52 8.12 5.58 -1.70
N PHE A 53 8.41 4.33 -1.31
CA PHE A 53 9.68 3.67 -1.60
C PHE A 53 9.84 3.39 -3.10
N GLN A 54 8.79 2.91 -3.77
CA GLN A 54 8.86 2.58 -5.19
C GLN A 54 9.16 3.81 -6.06
N ASN A 55 8.67 5.00 -5.69
CA ASN A 55 8.96 6.24 -6.39
C ASN A 55 10.44 6.62 -6.26
N ALA A 56 10.99 6.56 -5.05
CA ALA A 56 12.42 6.80 -4.83
C ALA A 56 13.30 5.79 -5.58
N ILE A 57 12.95 4.50 -5.53
CA ILE A 57 13.66 3.45 -6.26
C ILE A 57 13.68 3.74 -7.77
N LYS A 58 12.52 4.07 -8.36
CA LYS A 58 12.43 4.37 -9.80
C LYS A 58 13.30 5.55 -10.23
N LEU A 59 13.46 6.56 -9.37
CA LEU A 59 14.32 7.71 -9.65
C LEU A 59 15.80 7.30 -9.57
N ILE A 60 16.17 6.55 -8.53
CA ILE A 60 17.55 6.09 -8.27
C ILE A 60 18.02 5.06 -9.31
N GLU A 61 17.12 4.22 -9.81
CA GLU A 61 17.43 3.24 -10.88
C GLU A 61 17.63 3.89 -12.26
N GLY A 62 17.43 5.20 -12.40
CA GLY A 62 17.58 5.89 -13.69
C GLY A 62 19.04 5.98 -14.15
N ASP A 63 19.32 5.59 -15.39
CA ASP A 63 20.68 5.52 -15.97
C ASP A 63 21.45 6.85 -16.05
N LYS A 64 20.78 7.98 -15.82
CA LYS A 64 21.35 9.34 -15.95
C LYS A 64 21.50 10.07 -14.62
N ILE A 65 21.19 9.42 -13.50
CA ILE A 65 21.22 10.05 -12.19
C ILE A 65 22.66 10.19 -11.68
N LEU A 66 22.99 11.37 -11.14
CA LEU A 66 24.27 11.64 -10.49
C LEU A 66 24.24 11.14 -9.04
N VAL A 67 25.41 10.81 -8.49
CA VAL A 67 25.54 10.36 -7.08
C VAL A 67 24.98 11.39 -6.09
N ILE A 68 25.12 12.69 -6.39
CA ILE A 68 24.58 13.78 -5.56
C ILE A 68 23.05 13.76 -5.57
N GLU A 69 22.43 13.48 -6.73
CA GLU A 69 20.98 13.37 -6.86
C GLU A 69 20.46 12.14 -6.12
N VAL A 70 21.17 11.01 -6.18
CA VAL A 70 20.85 9.82 -5.37
C VAL A 70 20.87 10.15 -3.88
N ALA A 71 21.90 10.86 -3.39
CA ALA A 71 21.99 11.25 -1.99
C ALA A 71 20.82 12.16 -1.58
N ASN A 72 20.43 13.10 -2.45
CA ASN A 72 19.27 13.96 -2.23
C ASN A 72 17.97 13.16 -2.17
N GLU A 73 17.75 12.22 -3.09
CA GLU A 73 16.54 11.38 -3.09
C GLU A 73 16.46 10.48 -1.86
N VAL A 74 17.57 9.90 -1.41
CA VAL A 74 17.61 9.09 -0.18
C VAL A 74 17.31 9.96 1.05
N ASN A 75 17.86 11.17 1.13
CA ASN A 75 17.58 12.09 2.23
C ASN A 75 16.12 12.56 2.23
N ASN A 76 15.56 12.84 1.06
CA ASN A 76 14.15 13.20 0.88
C ASN A 76 13.23 12.05 1.31
N LEU A 77 13.52 10.82 0.87
CA LEU A 77 12.79 9.62 1.30
C LEU A 77 12.84 9.45 2.82
N LYS A 78 14.02 9.62 3.44
CA LYS A 78 14.19 9.54 4.89
C LYS A 78 13.34 10.61 5.60
N PHE A 79 13.38 11.85 5.13
CA PHE A 79 12.57 12.94 5.68
C PHE A 79 11.07 12.63 5.60
N GLN A 80 10.57 12.23 4.42
CA GLN A 80 9.17 11.88 4.22
C GLN A 80 8.73 10.70 5.11
N TYR A 81 9.58 9.70 5.31
CA TYR A 81 9.30 8.60 6.22
C TYR A 81 9.24 9.05 7.69
N GLN A 82 10.17 9.92 8.11
CA GLN A 82 10.18 10.48 9.47
C GLN A 82 8.93 11.34 9.72
N GLU A 83 8.56 12.22 8.80
CA GLU A 83 7.31 12.98 8.89
C GLU A 83 6.09 12.07 9.02
N ARG A 84 6.05 10.96 8.26
CA ARG A 84 4.94 10.01 8.36
C ARG A 84 4.87 9.33 9.71
N LEU A 85 6.00 8.99 10.31
CA LEU A 85 6.05 8.40 11.65
C LEU A 85 5.63 9.40 12.73
N GLU A 86 6.19 10.61 12.70
CA GLU A 86 5.93 11.64 13.73
C GLU A 86 4.47 12.08 13.73
N ASN A 87 3.84 12.15 12.56
CA ASN A 87 2.45 12.59 12.41
C ASN A 87 1.42 11.45 12.44
N ASN A 88 1.83 10.20 12.74
CA ASN A 88 0.96 9.01 12.62
C ASN A 88 0.18 9.00 11.30
N PHE A 89 0.90 9.24 10.20
CA PHE A 89 0.28 9.57 8.92
C PHE A 89 -0.67 8.48 8.43
N LEU A 90 -1.89 8.93 8.13
CA LEU A 90 -2.93 8.12 7.53
C LEU A 90 -3.37 8.76 6.20
N PRO A 91 -3.32 8.03 5.07
CA PRO A 91 -3.80 8.55 3.79
C PRO A 91 -5.26 9.00 3.85
N LEU A 92 -5.61 10.09 3.17
CA LEU A 92 -6.98 10.62 3.13
C LEU A 92 -8.03 9.60 2.67
N ILE A 93 -7.67 8.74 1.71
CA ILE A 93 -8.54 7.65 1.23
C ILE A 93 -8.95 6.73 2.38
N ILE A 94 -8.04 6.49 3.32
CA ILE A 94 -8.26 5.64 4.48
C ILE A 94 -9.05 6.37 5.55
N HIS A 95 -8.80 7.67 5.78
CA HIS A 95 -9.66 8.47 6.64
C HIS A 95 -11.13 8.39 6.22
N ASN A 96 -11.41 8.57 4.92
CA ASN A 96 -12.77 8.48 4.40
C ASN A 96 -13.37 7.07 4.58
N SER A 97 -12.55 6.03 4.40
CA SER A 97 -13.01 4.64 4.55
C SER A 97 -13.26 4.27 6.00
N ILE A 98 -12.45 4.78 6.95
CA ILE A 98 -12.66 4.55 8.39
C ILE A 98 -13.91 5.26 8.87
N SER A 99 -14.17 6.50 8.43
CA SER A 99 -15.40 7.22 8.79
C SER A 99 -16.68 6.56 8.26
N GLN A 100 -16.59 5.61 7.33
CA GLN A 100 -17.72 4.80 6.87
C GLN A 100 -17.93 3.52 7.71
N LEU A 101 -16.96 3.15 8.55
CA LEU A 101 -17.01 2.00 9.45
C LEU A 101 -17.48 2.37 10.87
N GLU A 102 -17.40 3.66 11.23
CA GLU A 102 -17.91 4.23 12.49
C GLU A 102 -19.41 4.55 12.39
#